data_AF-A6NR36-F1
#
_entry.id   AF-A6NR36-F1
#
_cell.length_a   1.000
_cell.length_b   1.000
_cell.length_c   1.000
_cell.angle_alpha   90.00
_cell.angle_beta   90.00
_cell.angle_gamma   90.00
#
_symmetry.space_group_name_H-M   'P 1'
#
loop_
_entity.id
_entity.type
_entity.pdbx_description
1 polymer ?
#
loop_
_entity_poly.entity_id
_entity_poly.type
_entity_poly.pdbx_seq_one_letter_code
_entity_poly.pdbx_strand_id
1 'polypeptide(L)'
;MTPELDAAFAACGAAAWGGLTWSDALPHLTPQAVEKTLTLCPTPGAVLVAAFPYYAGDTPGNLSLYARGRDYHLVLTEKLNTVCDVLRQKYLSYSFLPGADNSPLPERQLAWACGMGLRGQNGLLILPPWGSYVFLGTILTDCPLEFSTSEPSNVCISCGKCAAACPGGALDGAGFQLSRCLSDISQKKGELSPEENALLSAQECLWGCDLCQRVCPYNAHPAITPISDFREDLISSLIPADLEGLTNRTFREKYGDRAFAWRGPAVLRRNLALKENT
;
A
#
# COMPACT_ATOMS: atom_id res chain seq x y z
N MET A 1 10.05 -19.48 -18.34
CA MET A 1 10.46 -18.51 -17.29
C MET A 1 9.29 -18.21 -16.38
N THR A 2 8.13 -17.89 -16.95
CA THR A 2 6.87 -17.63 -16.25
C THR A 2 6.49 -18.70 -15.22
N PRO A 3 6.52 -20.02 -15.49
CA PRO A 3 6.05 -21.01 -14.52
C PRO A 3 6.84 -21.07 -13.20
N GLU A 4 8.14 -20.78 -13.26
CA GLU A 4 9.02 -20.76 -12.08
C GLU A 4 8.80 -19.49 -11.26
N LEU A 5 8.61 -18.34 -11.92
CA LEU A 5 8.24 -17.09 -11.27
C LEU A 5 6.83 -17.17 -10.68
N ASP A 6 5.88 -17.76 -11.40
CA ASP A 6 4.52 -18.02 -10.91
C ASP A 6 4.56 -18.83 -9.61
N ALA A 7 5.37 -19.90 -9.58
CA ALA A 7 5.56 -20.70 -8.39
C ALA A 7 6.23 -19.90 -7.24
N ALA A 8 7.25 -19.09 -7.54
CA ALA A 8 7.95 -18.28 -6.53
C ALA A 8 7.04 -17.21 -5.91
N PHE A 9 6.29 -16.47 -6.74
CA PHE A 9 5.34 -15.46 -6.28
C PHE A 9 4.17 -16.09 -5.52
N ALA A 10 3.63 -17.22 -5.99
CA ALA A 10 2.60 -17.95 -5.26
C ALA A 10 3.13 -18.43 -3.89
N ALA A 11 4.36 -18.96 -3.83
CA ALA A 11 4.98 -19.44 -2.61
C ALA A 11 5.22 -18.33 -1.57
N CYS A 12 5.51 -17.10 -2.00
CA CYS A 12 5.69 -15.97 -1.08
C CYS A 12 4.34 -15.32 -0.66
N GLY A 13 3.23 -15.77 -1.25
CA GLY A 13 1.87 -15.34 -0.90
C GLY A 13 1.33 -14.18 -1.75
N ALA A 14 1.94 -13.91 -2.92
CA ALA A 14 1.39 -12.94 -3.86
C ALA A 14 0.08 -13.48 -4.47
N ALA A 15 -0.95 -12.65 -4.50
CA ALA A 15 -2.22 -12.93 -5.14
C ALA A 15 -2.19 -12.72 -6.65
N ALA A 16 -1.30 -11.84 -7.12
CA ALA A 16 -1.03 -11.58 -8.52
C ALA A 16 0.36 -10.97 -8.65
N TRP A 17 0.97 -11.13 -9.81
CA TRP A 17 2.20 -10.46 -10.17
C TRP A 17 2.23 -10.16 -11.68
N GLY A 18 3.12 -9.28 -12.09
CA GLY A 18 3.41 -8.97 -13.48
C GLY A 18 4.80 -8.35 -13.61
N GLY A 19 5.23 -8.11 -14.85
CA GLY A 19 6.53 -7.50 -15.12
C GLY A 19 6.50 -6.65 -16.38
N LEU A 20 7.37 -5.64 -16.39
CA LEU A 20 7.60 -4.74 -17.50
C LEU A 20 9.10 -4.67 -17.77
N THR A 21 9.46 -4.56 -19.05
CA THR A 21 10.80 -4.08 -19.40
C THR A 21 10.96 -2.66 -18.85
N TRP A 22 12.21 -2.23 -18.62
CA TRP A 22 12.43 -0.84 -18.18
C TRP A 22 11.85 0.17 -19.17
N SER A 23 11.98 -0.08 -20.47
CA SER A 23 11.38 0.76 -21.52
C SER A 23 9.87 0.89 -21.40
N ASP A 24 9.17 -0.18 -21.05
CA ASP A 24 7.72 -0.16 -20.88
C ASP A 24 7.28 0.48 -19.55
N ALA A 25 8.14 0.43 -18.52
CA ALA A 25 7.89 1.11 -17.26
C ALA A 25 8.06 2.63 -17.35
N LEU A 26 9.03 3.12 -18.15
CA LEU A 26 9.42 4.54 -18.24
C LEU A 26 8.25 5.53 -18.42
N PRO A 27 7.25 5.30 -19.31
CA PRO A 27 6.13 6.21 -19.50
C PRO A 27 5.26 6.43 -18.24
N HIS A 28 5.37 5.55 -17.25
CA HIS A 28 4.59 5.61 -16.01
C HIS A 28 5.32 6.33 -14.87
N LEU A 29 6.62 6.63 -15.01
CA LEU A 29 7.43 7.28 -13.99
C LEU A 29 7.48 8.79 -14.21
N THR A 30 7.56 9.55 -13.11
CA THR A 30 7.92 10.97 -13.17
C THR A 30 9.42 11.13 -13.42
N PRO A 31 9.90 12.29 -13.93
CA PRO A 31 11.34 12.53 -14.09
C PRO A 31 12.15 12.32 -12.81
N GLN A 32 11.61 12.74 -11.66
CA GLN A 32 12.24 12.53 -10.35
C GLN A 32 12.29 11.05 -9.96
N ALA A 33 11.24 10.28 -10.27
CA ALA A 33 11.24 8.83 -10.06
C ALA A 33 12.31 8.14 -10.91
N VAL A 34 12.48 8.54 -12.17
CA VAL A 34 13.52 8.02 -13.06
C VAL A 34 14.91 8.28 -12.46
N GLU A 35 15.22 9.52 -12.07
CA GLU A 35 16.53 9.88 -11.49
C GLU A 35 16.85 9.05 -10.23
N LYS A 36 15.90 8.93 -9.31
CA LYS A 36 16.06 8.11 -8.10
C LYS A 36 16.23 6.63 -8.44
N THR A 37 15.51 6.13 -9.43
CA THR A 37 15.63 4.74 -9.88
C THR A 37 17.02 4.46 -10.45
N LEU A 38 17.54 5.35 -11.29
CA LEU A 38 18.89 5.24 -11.87
C LEU A 38 20.00 5.36 -10.81
N THR A 39 19.75 6.04 -9.70
CA THR A 39 20.66 6.07 -8.55
C THR A 39 20.74 4.70 -7.85
N LEU A 40 19.61 3.98 -7.76
CA LEU A 40 19.54 2.65 -7.14
C LEU A 40 20.02 1.54 -8.06
N CYS A 41 19.70 1.63 -9.35
CA CYS A 41 20.04 0.67 -10.39
C CYS A 41 20.44 1.44 -11.65
N PRO A 42 21.76 1.65 -11.90
CA PRO A 42 22.23 2.48 -13.01
C PRO A 42 21.86 1.99 -14.41
N THR A 43 21.66 0.67 -14.57
CA THR A 43 21.31 0.03 -15.85
C THR A 43 20.06 -0.84 -15.67
N PRO A 44 18.89 -0.25 -15.40
CA PRO A 44 17.68 -1.01 -15.15
C PRO A 44 17.22 -1.74 -16.42
N GLY A 45 16.97 -3.04 -16.30
CA GLY A 45 16.49 -3.91 -17.37
C GLY A 45 14.99 -4.18 -17.28
N ALA A 46 14.47 -4.35 -16.06
CA ALA A 46 13.06 -4.69 -15.84
C ALA A 46 12.57 -4.29 -14.44
N VAL A 47 11.25 -4.24 -14.31
CA VAL A 47 10.54 -4.10 -13.03
C VAL A 47 9.46 -5.16 -12.94
N LEU A 48 9.45 -5.93 -11.85
CA LEU A 48 8.36 -6.82 -11.49
C LEU A 48 7.48 -6.14 -10.43
N VAL A 49 6.18 -6.40 -10.44
CA VAL A 49 5.20 -5.87 -9.49
C VAL A 49 4.39 -7.04 -8.94
N ALA A 50 4.09 -7.05 -7.64
CA ALA A 50 3.27 -8.08 -7.02
C ALA A 50 2.29 -7.50 -6.01
N ALA A 51 1.12 -8.14 -5.88
CA ALA A 51 0.05 -7.75 -4.99
C ALA A 51 -0.12 -8.77 -3.86
N PHE A 52 -0.21 -8.30 -2.61
CA PHE A 52 -0.31 -9.13 -1.41
C PHE A 52 -1.58 -8.78 -0.62
N PRO A 53 -2.53 -9.71 -0.44
CA PRO A 53 -3.79 -9.40 0.25
C PRO A 53 -3.57 -9.17 1.74
N TYR A 54 -4.30 -8.22 2.34
CA TYR A 54 -4.18 -7.91 3.78
C TYR A 54 -5.49 -7.93 4.56
N TYR A 55 -6.63 -8.12 3.90
CA TYR A 55 -7.91 -8.12 4.60
C TYR A 55 -8.00 -9.26 5.62
N ALA A 56 -8.27 -8.93 6.88
CA ALA A 56 -8.35 -9.89 7.99
C ALA A 56 -9.68 -9.85 8.75
N GLY A 57 -10.72 -9.27 8.15
CA GLY A 57 -12.04 -9.09 8.76
C GLY A 57 -12.29 -7.67 9.26
N ASP A 58 -13.52 -7.43 9.72
CA ASP A 58 -14.04 -6.11 10.07
C ASP A 58 -14.06 -5.84 11.58
N THR A 59 -13.11 -6.42 12.34
CA THR A 59 -13.01 -6.14 13.79
C THR A 59 -13.05 -4.63 14.03
N PRO A 60 -13.99 -4.11 14.84
CA PRO A 60 -14.07 -2.67 15.06
C PRO A 60 -12.77 -2.09 15.62
N GLY A 61 -12.43 -0.88 15.20
CA GLY A 61 -11.28 -0.18 15.76
C GLY A 61 -10.95 1.14 15.09
N ASN A 62 -10.06 1.91 15.72
CA ASN A 62 -9.70 3.26 15.29
C ASN A 62 -8.42 3.33 14.44
N LEU A 63 -7.87 2.19 14.03
CA LEU A 63 -6.82 2.12 13.02
C LEU A 63 -7.41 1.61 11.70
N SER A 64 -7.01 2.22 10.59
CA SER A 64 -7.33 1.72 9.25
C SER A 64 -6.81 0.30 9.06
N LEU A 65 -7.54 -0.53 8.31
CA LEU A 65 -7.27 -1.96 8.14
C LEU A 65 -5.82 -2.25 7.72
N TYR A 66 -5.24 -1.41 6.85
CA TYR A 66 -3.88 -1.61 6.36
C TYR A 66 -2.81 -1.48 7.46
N ALA A 67 -3.11 -0.78 8.56
CA ALA A 67 -2.13 -0.43 9.58
C ALA A 67 -2.14 -1.38 10.80
N ARG A 68 -3.02 -2.39 10.81
CA ARG A 68 -3.29 -3.21 12.01
C ARG A 68 -2.31 -4.37 12.21
N GLY A 69 -1.87 -4.97 11.11
CA GLY A 69 -0.90 -6.06 11.12
C GLY A 69 0.53 -5.58 11.31
N ARG A 70 1.48 -6.46 11.04
CA ARG A 70 2.89 -6.09 10.93
C ARG A 70 3.09 -5.15 9.73
N ASP A 71 4.07 -4.26 9.81
CA ASP A 71 4.36 -3.26 8.79
C ASP A 71 4.60 -3.93 7.43
N TYR A 72 3.74 -3.59 6.47
CA TYR A 72 3.76 -4.17 5.13
C TYR A 72 5.09 -3.90 4.42
N HIS A 73 5.81 -2.81 4.72
CA HIS A 73 7.13 -2.56 4.15
C HIS A 73 8.10 -3.68 4.48
N LEU A 74 8.11 -4.13 5.73
CA LEU A 74 8.97 -5.21 6.21
C LEU A 74 8.53 -6.54 5.61
N VAL A 75 7.23 -6.84 5.71
CA VAL A 75 6.64 -8.11 5.27
C VAL A 75 6.82 -8.30 3.76
N LEU A 76 6.52 -7.30 2.93
CA LEU A 76 6.68 -7.40 1.48
C LEU A 76 8.15 -7.51 1.09
N THR A 77 9.05 -6.77 1.74
CA THR A 77 10.49 -6.88 1.45
C THR A 77 11.02 -8.27 1.76
N GLU A 78 10.63 -8.88 2.88
CA GLU A 78 10.99 -10.26 3.24
C GLU A 78 10.44 -11.26 2.22
N LYS A 79 9.15 -11.14 1.87
CA LYS A 79 8.48 -12.01 0.88
C LYS A 79 9.12 -11.90 -0.49
N LEU A 80 9.36 -10.69 -0.98
CA LEU A 80 9.96 -10.46 -2.29
C LEU A 80 11.42 -10.88 -2.34
N ASN A 81 12.17 -10.81 -1.23
CA ASN A 81 13.52 -11.37 -1.18
C ASN A 81 13.55 -12.87 -1.48
N THR A 82 12.53 -13.64 -1.10
CA THR A 82 12.46 -15.07 -1.47
C THR A 82 12.37 -15.26 -3.00
N VAL A 83 11.68 -14.36 -3.70
CA VAL A 83 11.61 -14.35 -5.18
C VAL A 83 12.95 -13.89 -5.76
N CYS A 84 13.56 -12.86 -5.17
CA CYS A 84 14.90 -12.41 -5.55
C CYS A 84 15.93 -13.53 -5.42
N ASP A 85 15.85 -14.39 -4.40
CA ASP A 85 16.80 -15.49 -4.20
C ASP A 85 16.67 -16.56 -5.30
N VAL A 86 15.45 -16.90 -5.72
CA VAL A 86 15.20 -17.76 -6.89
C VAL A 86 15.81 -17.14 -8.15
N LEU A 87 15.58 -15.83 -8.36
CA LEU A 87 16.12 -15.10 -9.51
C LEU A 87 17.66 -15.05 -9.50
N ARG A 88 18.28 -14.79 -8.34
CA ARG A 88 19.74 -14.76 -8.17
C ARG A 88 20.39 -16.10 -8.49
N GLN A 89 19.76 -17.22 -8.14
CA GLN A 89 20.28 -18.55 -8.47
C GLN A 89 20.34 -18.79 -9.99
N LYS A 90 19.43 -18.17 -10.73
CA LYS A 90 19.32 -18.31 -12.19
C LYS A 90 20.12 -17.27 -12.96
N TYR A 91 20.20 -16.05 -12.43
CA TYR A 91 20.77 -14.86 -13.06
C TYR A 91 21.90 -14.31 -12.19
N LEU A 92 22.99 -15.08 -12.10
CA LEU A 92 24.08 -14.88 -11.12
C LEU A 92 24.76 -13.50 -11.19
N SER A 93 24.76 -12.84 -12.34
CA SER A 93 25.46 -11.56 -12.55
C SER A 93 24.56 -10.33 -12.41
N TYR A 94 23.29 -10.53 -12.06
CA TYR A 94 22.28 -9.48 -12.03
C TYR A 94 21.80 -9.18 -10.61
N SER A 95 21.42 -7.93 -10.41
CA SER A 95 20.90 -7.39 -9.15
C SER A 95 19.37 -7.47 -9.12
N PHE A 96 18.81 -7.78 -7.95
CA PHE A 96 17.37 -7.82 -7.71
C PHE A 96 17.08 -7.09 -6.40
N LEU A 97 16.37 -5.96 -6.51
CA LEU A 97 16.15 -4.99 -5.44
C LEU A 97 14.65 -4.96 -5.11
N PRO A 98 14.21 -5.61 -4.02
CA PRO A 98 12.82 -5.54 -3.59
C PRO A 98 12.50 -4.16 -2.98
N GLY A 99 11.25 -3.70 -3.15
CA GLY A 99 10.74 -2.48 -2.55
C GLY A 99 9.23 -2.54 -2.33
N ALA A 100 8.73 -1.70 -1.42
CA ALA A 100 7.30 -1.55 -1.16
C ALA A 100 7.04 -0.16 -0.59
N ASP A 101 6.40 0.74 -1.37
CA ASP A 101 5.96 2.10 -0.99
C ASP A 101 7.09 3.10 -0.61
N ASN A 102 8.27 2.59 -0.27
CA ASN A 102 9.50 3.34 -0.02
C ASN A 102 10.44 3.37 -1.25
N SER A 103 9.98 2.88 -2.40
CA SER A 103 10.73 2.86 -3.66
C SER A 103 10.38 4.07 -4.55
N PRO A 104 11.23 4.44 -5.52
CA PRO A 104 10.87 5.48 -6.49
C PRO A 104 9.83 5.02 -7.53
N LEU A 105 9.45 3.74 -7.53
CA LEU A 105 8.59 3.14 -8.55
C LEU A 105 7.11 3.38 -8.20
N PRO A 106 6.26 3.80 -9.16
CA PRO A 106 4.84 4.01 -8.90
C PRO A 106 4.08 2.69 -8.97
N GLU A 107 4.07 1.90 -7.88
CA GLU A 107 3.66 0.48 -7.92
C GLU A 107 2.25 0.28 -8.48
N ARG A 108 1.30 1.18 -8.16
CA ARG A 108 -0.07 1.13 -8.71
C ARG A 108 -0.11 1.28 -10.23
N GLN A 109 0.67 2.23 -10.77
CA GLN A 109 0.69 2.48 -12.21
C GLN A 109 1.33 1.30 -12.95
N LEU A 110 2.43 0.78 -12.39
CA LEU A 110 3.11 -0.37 -12.95
C LEU A 110 2.24 -1.64 -12.88
N ALA A 111 1.52 -1.87 -11.78
CA ALA A 111 0.55 -2.96 -11.69
C ALA A 111 -0.50 -2.86 -12.81
N TRP A 112 -1.06 -1.68 -13.05
CA TRP A 112 -2.05 -1.51 -14.11
C TRP A 112 -1.49 -1.72 -15.52
N ALA A 113 -0.25 -1.27 -15.75
CA ALA A 113 0.48 -1.47 -17.00
C ALA A 113 0.82 -2.95 -17.24
N CYS A 114 1.04 -3.72 -16.17
CA CYS A 114 1.16 -5.19 -16.21
C CYS A 114 -0.19 -5.91 -16.43
N GLY A 115 -1.30 -5.20 -16.62
CA GLY A 115 -2.63 -5.80 -16.73
C GLY A 115 -3.19 -6.39 -15.43
N MET A 116 -2.61 -6.04 -14.26
CA MET A 116 -3.08 -6.56 -12.97
C MET A 116 -4.37 -5.88 -12.54
N GLY A 117 -5.42 -6.68 -12.31
CA GLY A 117 -6.66 -6.27 -11.66
C GLY A 117 -7.45 -5.18 -12.40
N LEU A 118 -8.21 -4.39 -11.65
CA LEU A 118 -9.00 -3.27 -12.16
C LEU A 118 -8.48 -1.93 -11.60
N ARG A 119 -8.60 -0.88 -12.40
CA ARG A 119 -8.40 0.50 -11.96
C ARG A 119 -9.66 1.03 -11.29
N GLY A 120 -9.62 1.15 -9.96
CA GLY A 120 -10.70 1.72 -9.16
C GLY A 120 -10.84 3.23 -9.34
N GLN A 121 -12.07 3.73 -9.33
CA GLN A 121 -12.36 5.18 -9.33
C GLN A 121 -11.82 5.86 -8.06
N ASN A 122 -11.64 5.12 -6.96
CA ASN A 122 -10.97 5.56 -5.75
C ASN A 122 -9.43 5.62 -5.86
N GLY A 123 -8.88 5.32 -7.05
CA GLY A 123 -7.44 5.33 -7.31
C GLY A 123 -6.69 4.10 -6.80
N LEU A 124 -7.38 3.04 -6.36
CA LEU A 124 -6.77 1.81 -5.86
C LEU A 124 -6.82 0.70 -6.92
N LEU A 125 -5.87 -0.25 -6.80
CA LEU A 125 -5.93 -1.51 -7.51
C LEU A 125 -7.05 -2.37 -6.90
N ILE A 126 -7.89 -2.98 -7.73
CA ILE A 126 -8.94 -3.92 -7.31
C ILE A 126 -8.62 -5.29 -7.90
N LEU A 127 -8.42 -6.28 -7.04
CA LEU A 127 -8.05 -7.65 -7.43
C LEU A 127 -9.02 -8.65 -6.80
N PRO A 128 -10.07 -9.11 -7.50
CA PRO A 128 -10.93 -10.18 -7.00
C PRO A 128 -10.13 -11.48 -6.74
N PRO A 129 -10.47 -12.27 -5.69
CA PRO A 129 -11.52 -12.05 -4.69
C PRO A 129 -11.10 -11.15 -3.51
N TRP A 130 -9.89 -10.59 -3.53
CA TRP A 130 -9.31 -9.76 -2.45
C TRP A 130 -9.87 -8.34 -2.42
N GLY A 131 -10.49 -7.91 -3.52
CA GLY A 131 -10.98 -6.55 -3.69
C GLY A 131 -9.82 -5.56 -3.74
N SER A 132 -9.95 -4.37 -3.12
CA SER A 132 -8.87 -3.39 -3.05
C SER A 132 -7.96 -3.54 -1.83
N TYR A 133 -8.14 -4.60 -1.03
CA TYR A 133 -7.34 -4.84 0.17
C TYR A 133 -6.05 -5.59 -0.15
N VAL A 134 -5.21 -4.98 -0.99
CA VAL A 134 -3.90 -5.49 -1.40
C VAL A 134 -2.80 -4.45 -1.19
N PHE A 135 -1.66 -4.88 -0.67
CA PHE A 135 -0.41 -4.12 -0.74
C PHE A 135 0.28 -4.40 -2.06
N LEU A 136 1.11 -3.47 -2.52
CA LEU A 136 1.90 -3.61 -3.72
C LEU A 136 3.39 -3.53 -3.38
N GLY A 137 4.18 -4.39 -3.99
CA GLY A 137 5.63 -4.34 -3.93
C GLY A 137 6.24 -4.55 -5.31
N THR A 138 7.50 -4.17 -5.45
CA THR A 138 8.26 -4.22 -6.70
C THR A 138 9.58 -4.95 -6.53
N ILE A 139 10.09 -5.50 -7.62
CA ILE A 139 11.49 -5.93 -7.74
C ILE A 139 12.08 -5.19 -8.93
N LEU A 140 13.02 -4.29 -8.65
CA LEU A 140 13.83 -3.61 -9.67
C LEU A 140 15.06 -4.46 -10.00
N THR A 141 15.38 -4.63 -11.28
CA THR A 141 16.53 -5.42 -11.70
C THR A 141 17.23 -4.80 -12.91
N ASP A 142 18.55 -5.00 -12.99
CA ASP A 142 19.38 -4.75 -14.18
C ASP A 142 19.34 -5.91 -15.18
N CYS A 143 18.65 -7.00 -14.84
CA CYS A 143 18.42 -8.12 -15.75
C CYS A 143 17.42 -7.71 -16.84
N PRO A 144 17.76 -7.88 -18.14
CA PRO A 144 16.86 -7.58 -19.25
C PRO A 144 15.82 -8.70 -19.40
N LEU A 145 14.89 -8.77 -18.45
CA LEU A 145 13.80 -9.74 -18.49
C LEU A 145 12.75 -9.31 -19.52
N GLU A 146 12.35 -10.26 -20.35
CA GLU A 146 11.31 -10.08 -21.36
C GLU A 146 9.97 -10.58 -20.82
N PHE A 147 8.91 -9.80 -21.06
CA PHE A 147 7.54 -10.14 -20.66
C PHE A 147 6.62 -10.09 -21.89
N SER A 148 5.60 -10.93 -21.90
CA SER A 148 4.52 -10.78 -22.88
C SER A 148 3.81 -9.46 -22.62
N THR A 149 3.59 -8.66 -23.67
CA THR A 149 2.74 -7.47 -23.60
C THR A 149 1.37 -7.84 -23.04
N SER A 150 1.07 -7.34 -21.84
CA SER A 150 -0.25 -7.43 -21.23
C SER A 150 -1.13 -6.29 -21.73
N GLU A 151 -2.40 -6.57 -22.02
CA GLU A 151 -3.37 -5.50 -22.19
C GLU A 151 -3.48 -4.72 -20.86
N PRO A 152 -3.60 -3.38 -20.90
CA PRO A 152 -3.80 -2.58 -19.71
C PRO A 152 -5.00 -3.06 -18.90
N SER A 153 -4.91 -2.87 -17.59
CA SER A 153 -5.97 -3.28 -16.66
C SER A 153 -7.33 -2.67 -17.01
N ASN A 154 -8.39 -3.47 -16.85
CA ASN A 154 -9.75 -3.01 -17.03
C ASN A 154 -10.12 -1.91 -16.03
N VAL A 155 -11.12 -1.11 -16.36
CA VAL A 155 -11.64 -0.06 -15.46
C VAL A 155 -12.80 -0.59 -14.61
N CYS A 156 -12.96 -0.05 -13.40
CA CYS A 156 -14.08 -0.43 -12.53
C CYS A 156 -15.43 0.05 -13.11
N ILE A 157 -16.53 -0.50 -12.58
CA ILE A 157 -17.92 -0.13 -12.96
C ILE A 157 -18.31 1.33 -12.69
N SER A 158 -17.43 2.15 -12.11
CA SER A 158 -17.62 3.60 -11.95
C SER A 158 -18.92 3.99 -11.23
N CYS A 159 -19.29 3.21 -10.20
CA CYS A 159 -20.54 3.38 -9.47
C CYS A 159 -20.64 4.66 -8.61
N GLY A 160 -19.57 5.45 -8.48
CA GLY A 160 -19.56 6.70 -7.71
C GLY A 160 -19.61 6.56 -6.18
N LYS A 161 -19.84 5.36 -5.63
CA LYS A 161 -19.98 5.15 -4.17
C LYS A 161 -18.79 5.66 -3.35
N CYS A 162 -17.57 5.43 -3.83
CA CYS A 162 -16.36 5.87 -3.15
C CYS A 162 -16.25 7.40 -3.08
N ALA A 163 -16.66 8.11 -4.13
CA ALA A 163 -16.67 9.56 -4.16
C ALA A 163 -17.76 10.12 -3.23
N ALA A 164 -18.97 9.56 -3.29
CA ALA A 164 -20.08 9.95 -2.43
C ALA A 164 -19.79 9.74 -0.93
N ALA A 165 -19.01 8.71 -0.58
CA ALA A 165 -18.65 8.42 0.80
C ALA A 165 -17.40 9.16 1.30
N CYS A 166 -16.70 9.92 0.46
CA CYS A 166 -15.45 10.60 0.82
C CYS A 166 -15.76 11.92 1.54
N PRO A 167 -15.54 12.05 2.87
CA PRO A 167 -15.99 13.23 3.62
C PRO A 167 -15.26 14.50 3.21
N GLY A 168 -13.97 14.38 2.90
CA GLY A 168 -13.16 15.51 2.43
C GLY A 168 -13.35 15.84 0.95
N GLY A 169 -14.12 15.07 0.18
CA GLY A 169 -14.27 15.29 -1.25
C GLY A 169 -12.98 15.10 -2.06
N ALA A 170 -12.08 14.21 -1.61
CA ALA A 170 -10.79 13.94 -2.27
C ALA A 170 -10.92 13.20 -3.63
N LEU A 171 -12.14 12.78 -3.99
CA LEU A 171 -12.45 11.94 -5.16
C LEU A 171 -13.50 12.59 -6.10
N ASP A 172 -13.60 13.92 -6.09
CA ASP A 172 -14.67 14.71 -6.74
C ASP A 172 -14.63 14.77 -8.29
N GLY A 173 -13.95 13.83 -8.95
CA GLY A 173 -13.94 13.69 -10.41
C GLY A 173 -12.96 14.60 -11.15
N ALA A 174 -12.39 15.62 -10.50
CA ALA A 174 -11.30 16.44 -11.05
C ALA A 174 -9.90 15.79 -10.88
N GLY A 175 -9.86 14.57 -10.34
CA GLY A 175 -8.64 13.86 -9.93
C GLY A 175 -8.58 13.67 -8.43
N PHE A 176 -7.57 12.95 -7.95
CA PHE A 176 -7.38 12.71 -6.52
C PHE A 176 -6.73 13.92 -5.85
N GLN A 177 -7.38 14.48 -4.83
CA GLN A 177 -6.87 15.61 -4.07
C GLN A 177 -6.28 15.16 -2.72
N LEU A 178 -4.96 15.02 -2.66
CA LEU A 178 -4.26 14.51 -1.48
C LEU A 178 -4.53 15.35 -0.22
N SER A 179 -4.56 16.68 -0.35
CA SER A 179 -4.78 17.61 0.77
C SER A 179 -6.13 17.43 1.48
N ARG A 180 -7.11 16.84 0.79
CA ARG A 180 -8.45 16.53 1.28
C ARG A 180 -8.63 15.09 1.74
N CYS A 181 -7.61 14.25 1.53
CA CYS A 181 -7.67 12.85 1.90
C CYS A 181 -7.47 12.69 3.40
N LEU A 182 -8.47 12.14 4.09
CA LEU A 182 -8.40 11.84 5.51
C LEU A 182 -7.20 10.95 5.90
N SER A 183 -6.82 10.02 5.02
CA SER A 183 -5.63 9.20 5.25
C SER A 183 -4.35 10.06 5.33
N ASP A 184 -4.20 11.05 4.45
CA ASP A 184 -3.07 11.99 4.45
C ASP A 184 -3.12 12.92 5.67
N ILE A 185 -4.29 13.55 5.90
CA ILE A 185 -4.50 14.47 7.03
C ILE A 185 -4.15 13.80 8.36
N SER A 186 -4.60 12.56 8.58
CA SER A 186 -4.31 11.81 9.81
C SER A 186 -2.81 11.61 10.06
N GLN A 187 -1.97 11.68 9.03
CA GLN A 187 -0.52 11.41 9.10
C GLN A 187 0.35 12.67 9.07
N LYS A 188 -0.25 13.86 8.88
CA LYS A 188 0.47 15.15 8.88
C LYS A 188 1.11 15.40 10.25
N LYS A 189 2.34 15.89 10.25
CA LYS A 189 3.02 16.38 11.46
C LYS A 189 2.59 17.82 11.78
N GLY A 190 2.63 18.18 13.05
CA GLY A 190 2.33 19.54 13.51
C GLY A 190 0.83 19.78 13.68
N GLU A 191 0.46 21.06 13.72
CA GLU A 191 -0.93 21.50 13.85
C GLU A 191 -1.69 21.29 12.54
N LEU A 192 -2.95 20.90 12.67
CA LEU A 192 -3.89 20.80 11.56
C LEU A 192 -4.71 22.09 11.46
N SER A 193 -5.17 22.42 10.25
CA SER A 193 -6.11 23.52 10.05
C SER A 193 -7.45 23.24 10.77
N PRO A 194 -8.27 24.27 11.05
CA PRO A 194 -9.60 24.06 11.62
C PRO A 194 -10.49 23.11 10.80
N GLU A 195 -10.40 23.18 9.47
CA GLU A 195 -11.13 22.30 8.55
C GLU A 195 -10.64 20.84 8.65
N GLU A 196 -9.32 20.65 8.69
CA GLU A 196 -8.71 19.32 8.87
C GLU A 196 -9.06 18.71 10.23
N ASN A 197 -9.07 19.52 11.30
CA ASN A 197 -9.49 19.08 12.62
C ASN A 197 -10.96 18.62 12.62
N ALA A 198 -11.86 19.37 11.99
CA ALA A 198 -13.27 19.01 11.89
C ALA A 198 -13.50 17.74 11.08
N LEU A 199 -12.79 17.58 9.95
CA LEU A 199 -12.84 16.37 9.14
C LEU A 199 -12.33 15.16 9.92
N LEU A 200 -11.21 15.31 10.62
CA LEU A 200 -10.59 14.22 11.35
C LEU A 200 -11.37 13.87 12.62
N SER A 201 -11.98 14.82 13.34
CA SER A 201 -12.78 14.54 14.54
C SER A 201 -14.04 13.72 14.22
N ALA A 202 -14.67 13.98 13.08
CA ALA A 202 -15.84 13.24 12.60
C ALA A 202 -15.55 11.82 12.08
N GLN A 203 -14.28 11.47 11.85
CA GLN A 203 -13.88 10.14 11.38
C GLN A 203 -13.79 9.14 12.55
N GLU A 204 -13.96 7.84 12.30
CA GLU A 204 -13.64 6.80 13.30
C GLU A 204 -12.12 6.60 13.48
N CYS A 205 -11.38 6.43 12.38
CA CYS A 205 -9.95 6.17 12.48
C CYS A 205 -9.16 7.40 12.96
N LEU A 206 -8.15 7.15 13.78
CA LEU A 206 -7.10 8.12 14.13
C LEU A 206 -5.89 8.00 13.19
N TRP A 207 -5.76 6.90 12.44
CA TRP A 207 -4.69 6.71 11.47
C TRP A 207 -5.20 6.01 10.21
N GLY A 208 -4.98 6.64 9.05
CA GLY A 208 -5.51 6.17 7.76
C GLY A 208 -7.01 6.42 7.61
N CYS A 209 -7.59 5.94 6.51
CA CYS A 209 -9.03 6.01 6.24
C CYS A 209 -9.43 4.93 5.23
N ASP A 210 -10.44 4.12 5.55
CA ASP A 210 -10.91 3.02 4.69
C ASP A 210 -12.24 3.32 3.99
N LEU A 211 -12.84 4.50 4.18
CA LEU A 211 -14.23 4.76 3.75
C LEU A 211 -14.46 4.50 2.26
N CYS A 212 -13.54 4.93 1.40
CA CYS A 212 -13.64 4.71 -0.04
C CYS A 212 -13.49 3.22 -0.45
N GLN A 213 -12.89 2.40 0.41
CA GLN A 213 -12.76 0.96 0.23
C GLN A 213 -13.99 0.23 0.78
N ARG A 214 -14.45 0.58 1.99
CA ARG A 214 -15.57 -0.07 2.66
C ARG A 214 -16.88 0.01 1.87
N VAL A 215 -17.11 1.11 1.16
CA VAL A 215 -18.31 1.26 0.31
C VAL A 215 -18.17 0.68 -1.10
N CYS A 216 -16.97 0.19 -1.47
CA CYS A 216 -16.70 -0.33 -2.80
C CYS A 216 -17.41 -1.67 -3.01
N PRO A 217 -18.20 -1.85 -4.09
CA PRO A 217 -18.88 -3.13 -4.35
C PRO A 217 -17.94 -4.33 -4.48
N TYR A 218 -16.71 -4.12 -4.96
CA TYR A 218 -15.70 -5.17 -5.06
C TYR A 218 -15.12 -5.60 -3.69
N ASN A 219 -15.42 -4.86 -2.63
CA ASN A 219 -15.09 -5.18 -1.25
C ASN A 219 -16.33 -5.62 -0.44
N ALA A 220 -17.42 -6.04 -1.11
CA ALA A 220 -18.60 -6.54 -0.39
C ALA A 220 -18.32 -7.87 0.34
N HIS A 221 -17.54 -8.75 -0.29
CA HIS A 221 -17.14 -10.05 0.27
C HIS A 221 -15.67 -10.37 -0.05
N PRO A 222 -14.72 -9.57 0.46
CA PRO A 222 -13.30 -9.80 0.23
C PRO A 222 -12.86 -11.09 0.93
N ALA A 223 -11.99 -11.86 0.27
CA ALA A 223 -11.39 -13.03 0.89
C ALA A 223 -10.44 -12.62 2.03
N ILE A 224 -10.41 -13.43 3.10
CA ILE A 224 -9.46 -13.27 4.22
C ILE A 224 -8.06 -13.65 3.76
N THR A 225 -7.09 -12.79 4.04
CA THR A 225 -5.69 -13.00 3.66
C THR A 225 -5.13 -14.30 4.22
N PRO A 226 -4.36 -15.07 3.42
CA PRO A 226 -3.60 -16.22 3.90
C PRO A 226 -2.29 -15.80 4.58
N ILE A 227 -1.90 -14.52 4.53
CA ILE A 227 -0.64 -14.01 5.07
C ILE A 227 -0.80 -13.78 6.58
N SER A 228 -0.14 -14.60 7.40
CA SER A 228 -0.22 -14.53 8.87
C SER A 228 0.19 -13.18 9.42
N ASP A 229 1.25 -12.54 8.90
CA ASP A 229 1.70 -11.20 9.32
C ASP A 229 0.61 -10.11 9.22
N PHE A 230 -0.39 -10.32 8.37
CA PHE A 230 -1.53 -9.39 8.17
C PHE A 230 -2.82 -9.88 8.81
N ARG A 231 -2.85 -11.07 9.41
CA ARG A 231 -4.04 -11.68 10.00
C ARG A 231 -3.92 -11.90 11.51
N GLU A 232 -2.71 -12.08 12.00
CA GLU A 232 -2.39 -12.39 13.40
C GLU A 232 -1.79 -11.15 14.08
N ASP A 233 -1.81 -11.13 15.42
CA ASP A 233 -1.27 -10.04 16.25
C ASP A 233 -1.73 -8.63 15.83
N LEU A 234 -3.01 -8.51 15.48
CA LEU A 234 -3.60 -7.27 15.00
C LEU A 234 -3.83 -6.28 16.14
N ILE A 235 -3.43 -5.03 15.90
CA ILE A 235 -3.80 -3.90 16.75
C ILE A 235 -4.90 -3.14 16.01
N SER A 236 -6.16 -3.32 16.42
CA SER A 236 -7.29 -2.63 15.78
C SER A 236 -7.50 -1.22 16.31
N SER A 237 -7.06 -0.95 17.55
CA SER A 237 -7.26 0.33 18.23
C SER A 237 -6.07 0.72 19.09
N LEU A 238 -5.91 2.03 19.28
CA LEU A 238 -5.07 2.62 20.33
C LEU A 238 -5.94 3.50 21.23
N ILE A 239 -5.67 3.48 22.54
CA ILE A 239 -6.27 4.38 23.53
C ILE A 239 -5.20 5.31 24.12
N PRO A 240 -5.57 6.41 24.82
CA PRO A 240 -4.58 7.32 25.39
C PRO A 240 -3.50 6.63 26.25
N ALA A 241 -3.91 5.66 27.07
CA ALA A 241 -3.01 4.87 27.92
C ALA A 241 -1.95 4.08 27.13
N ASP A 242 -2.24 3.68 25.88
CA ASP A 242 -1.27 2.97 25.03
C ASP A 242 -0.08 3.81 24.62
N LEU A 243 -0.26 5.14 24.66
CA LEU A 243 0.71 6.14 24.23
C LEU A 243 1.24 7.00 25.38
N GLU A 244 0.71 6.85 26.58
CA GLU A 244 1.10 7.65 27.74
C GLU A 244 2.58 7.42 28.09
N GLY A 245 3.31 8.49 28.41
CA GLY A 245 4.72 8.43 28.79
C GLY A 245 5.71 8.00 27.69
N LEU A 246 5.24 7.54 26.52
CA LEU A 246 6.15 7.06 25.47
C LEU A 246 6.99 8.18 24.87
N THR A 247 8.31 8.09 25.00
CA THR A 247 9.24 8.86 24.17
C THR A 247 9.25 8.30 22.74
N ASN A 248 9.82 9.04 21.79
CA ASN A 248 10.03 8.52 20.42
C ASN A 248 10.80 7.20 20.40
N ARG A 249 11.76 7.00 21.31
CA ARG A 249 12.55 5.77 21.42
C ARG A 249 11.67 4.60 21.88
N THR A 250 11.05 4.73 23.05
CA THR A 250 10.20 3.68 23.64
C THR A 250 8.97 3.37 22.79
N PHE A 251 8.47 4.36 22.03
CA PHE A 251 7.39 4.14 21.06
C PHE A 251 7.84 3.26 19.90
N ARG A 252 9.05 3.46 19.36
CA ARG A 252 9.63 2.60 18.33
C ARG A 252 9.96 1.21 18.87
N GLU A 253 10.39 1.09 20.12
CA GLU A 253 10.62 -0.21 20.75
C GLU A 253 9.29 -1.01 20.88
N LYS A 254 8.17 -0.33 21.15
CA LYS A 254 6.85 -0.97 21.29
C LYS A 254 6.09 -1.22 19.98
N TYR A 255 6.16 -0.28 19.03
CA TYR A 255 5.32 -0.27 17.82
C TYR A 255 6.13 -0.14 16.52
N GLY A 256 7.46 -0.20 16.57
CA GLY A 256 8.32 0.03 15.40
C GLY A 256 8.14 -0.97 14.26
N ASP A 257 7.45 -2.08 14.52
CA ASP A 257 7.03 -3.07 13.54
C ASP A 257 5.63 -2.79 12.96
N ARG A 258 5.03 -1.62 13.23
CA ARG A 258 3.70 -1.23 12.75
C ARG A 258 3.78 -0.06 11.76
N ALA A 259 2.99 -0.15 10.70
CA ALA A 259 2.95 0.87 9.66
C ALA A 259 2.47 2.25 10.19
N PHE A 260 1.76 2.32 11.32
CA PHE A 260 1.38 3.61 11.91
C PHE A 260 2.50 4.29 12.71
N ALA A 261 3.64 3.64 12.91
CA ALA A 261 4.68 4.12 13.82
C ALA A 261 5.68 5.09 13.20
N TRP A 262 5.77 5.19 11.87
CA TRP A 262 6.82 5.96 11.18
C TRP A 262 6.82 7.47 11.48
N ARG A 263 5.69 8.02 11.93
CA ARG A 263 5.56 9.44 12.33
C ARG A 263 5.79 9.69 13.82
N GLY A 264 5.92 8.66 14.64
CA GLY A 264 6.03 8.75 16.09
C GLY A 264 4.70 9.01 16.82
N PRO A 265 4.70 9.02 18.16
CA PRO A 265 3.49 9.03 18.97
C PRO A 265 2.74 10.36 18.96
N ALA A 266 3.41 11.48 18.64
CA ALA A 266 2.80 12.82 18.73
C ALA A 266 1.58 12.98 17.80
N VAL A 267 1.65 12.43 16.58
CA VAL A 267 0.55 12.48 15.61
C VAL A 267 -0.66 11.68 16.12
N LEU A 268 -0.41 10.47 16.64
CA LEU A 268 -1.47 9.61 17.18
C LEU A 268 -2.14 10.24 18.41
N ARG A 269 -1.35 10.83 19.32
CA ARG A 269 -1.88 11.56 20.50
C ARG A 269 -2.75 12.75 20.10
N ARG A 270 -2.30 13.56 19.14
CA ARG A 270 -3.11 14.67 18.60
C ARG A 270 -4.45 14.15 18.09
N ASN A 271 -4.41 13.09 17.28
CA ASN A 271 -5.62 12.56 16.67
C ASN A 271 -6.57 11.93 17.69
N LEU A 272 -6.06 11.29 18.74
CA LEU A 272 -6.86 10.80 19.87
C LEU A 272 -7.56 11.93 20.62
N ALA A 273 -6.84 13.01 20.93
CA ALA A 273 -7.41 14.15 21.63
C ALA A 273 -8.57 14.80 20.84
N LEU A 274 -8.55 14.73 19.50
CA LEU A 274 -9.67 15.20 18.67
C LEU A 274 -10.92 14.33 18.81
N LYS A 275 -10.79 13.04 19.15
CA LYS A 275 -11.94 12.13 19.32
C LYS A 275 -12.65 12.30 20.65
N GLU A 276 -11.92 12.68 21.70
CA GLU A 276 -12.49 12.88 23.04
C GLU A 276 -13.32 14.16 23.15
N ASN A 277 -13.12 15.11 22.23
CA ASN A 277 -13.78 16.41 22.22
C ASN A 277 -15.03 16.47 21.31
N THR A 278 -15.51 15.32 20.81
CA THR A 278 -16.68 15.19 19.94
C THR A 278 -17.76 14.36 20.62
#